data_AF-A0A6B1GNH9-F1
#
_entry.id   AF-A0A6B1GNH9-F1
#
_cell.length_a   1.000
_cell.length_b   1.000
_cell.length_c   1.000
_cell.angle_alpha   90.00
_cell.angle_beta   90.00
_cell.angle_gamma   90.00
#
_symmetry.space_group_name_H-M   'P 1'
#
loop_
_entity.id
_entity.type
_entity.pdbx_description
1 polymer ?
#
loop_
_entity_poly.entity_id
_entity_poly.type
_entity_poly.pdbx_seq_one_letter_code
_entity_poly.pdbx_strand_id
1 'polypeptide(L)'
;MDKLEILRQAFWSGAPTYRQFRGYLRDVETHKKIVATSFRHLPMNFILEEYGKDRFIRDWPKIRSEFNFDQPLDQKPLETYDAIWGLWCVGDSQYPVSSAVARLSKRRKHIMRLVINEPGISIYSLAKRQNRNYSSVYKDVKYLIDLNLLDTTVAKSRGRIIKKIVAPDSINTRLVRN
;
A
#
# COMPACT_ATOMS: atom_id res chain seq x y z
N MET A 1 14.30 15.41 -20.87
CA MET A 1 13.32 14.71 -21.72
C MET A 1 12.04 15.52 -21.68
N ASP A 2 11.47 15.85 -22.85
CA ASP A 2 10.25 16.65 -22.92
C ASP A 2 9.07 15.83 -22.35
N LYS A 3 8.25 16.43 -21.48
CA LYS A 3 7.09 15.76 -20.90
C LYS A 3 6.09 15.33 -21.97
N LEU A 4 6.01 16.09 -23.07
CA LEU A 4 5.11 15.77 -24.17
C LEU A 4 5.59 14.56 -24.97
N GLU A 5 6.92 14.42 -25.13
CA GLU A 5 7.57 13.26 -25.72
C GLU A 5 7.33 12.00 -24.87
N ILE A 6 7.42 12.12 -23.53
CA ILE A 6 7.08 11.02 -22.61
C ILE A 6 5.61 10.60 -22.77
N LEU A 7 4.67 11.55 -22.82
CA LEU A 7 3.24 11.22 -22.96
C LEU A 7 2.92 10.52 -24.28
N ARG A 8 3.63 10.84 -25.36
CA ARG A 8 3.50 10.15 -26.65
C ARG A 8 3.92 8.69 -26.59
N GLN A 9 4.61 8.22 -25.55
CA GLN A 9 4.91 6.79 -25.38
C GLN A 9 3.67 5.97 -25.03
N ALA A 10 2.69 6.58 -24.33
CA ALA A 10 1.43 5.93 -23.95
C ALA A 10 0.23 6.29 -24.83
N PHE A 11 0.28 7.43 -25.53
CA PHE A 11 -0.86 7.96 -26.29
C PHE A 11 -0.46 8.30 -27.73
N TRP A 12 -0.36 7.29 -28.59
CA TRP A 12 0.24 7.38 -29.93
C TRP A 12 -0.56 8.26 -30.90
N SER A 13 -1.89 8.22 -30.86
CA SER A 13 -2.77 9.06 -31.68
C SER A 13 -3.58 10.01 -30.80
N GLY A 14 -3.09 11.25 -30.63
CA GLY A 14 -3.77 12.28 -29.84
C GLY A 14 -3.33 12.36 -28.38
N ALA A 15 -2.01 12.38 -28.14
CA ALA A 15 -1.48 12.60 -26.80
C ALA A 15 -2.09 13.85 -26.15
N PRO A 16 -2.62 13.74 -24.92
CA PRO A 16 -3.14 14.91 -24.22
C PRO A 16 -2.01 15.89 -23.98
N THR A 17 -2.35 17.18 -23.94
CA THR A 17 -1.42 18.17 -23.39
C THR A 17 -1.06 17.79 -21.96
N TYR A 18 0.13 18.15 -21.50
CA TYR A 18 0.56 17.84 -20.13
C TYR A 18 -0.43 18.40 -19.08
N ARG A 19 -1.07 19.54 -19.35
CA ARG A 19 -2.13 20.10 -18.49
C ARG A 19 -3.37 19.20 -18.42
N GLN A 20 -3.85 18.69 -19.55
CA GLN A 20 -4.96 17.74 -19.59
C GLN A 20 -4.61 16.45 -18.87
N PHE A 21 -3.42 15.91 -19.12
CA PHE A 21 -2.90 14.73 -18.44
C PHE A 21 -2.91 14.89 -16.91
N ARG A 22 -2.40 16.03 -16.40
CA ARG A 22 -2.46 16.38 -14.98
C ARG A 22 -3.89 16.47 -14.45
N GLY A 23 -4.84 16.87 -15.29
CA GLY A 23 -6.27 16.82 -15.00
C GLY A 23 -6.76 15.39 -14.77
N TYR A 24 -6.42 14.47 -15.69
CA TYR A 24 -6.78 13.06 -15.57
C TYR A 24 -6.23 12.41 -14.30
N LEU A 25 -4.98 12.70 -13.93
CA LEU A 25 -4.37 12.17 -12.70
C LEU A 25 -5.02 12.70 -11.40
N ARG A 26 -5.74 13.83 -11.45
CA ARG A 26 -6.44 14.40 -10.28
C ARG A 26 -7.81 13.76 -10.06
N ASP A 27 -8.46 13.33 -11.14
CA ASP A 27 -9.80 12.73 -11.11
C ASP A 27 -9.80 11.33 -11.71
N VAL A 28 -9.33 10.38 -10.89
CA VAL A 28 -9.16 8.98 -11.29
C VAL A 28 -10.48 8.24 -11.38
N GLU A 29 -11.52 8.68 -10.69
CA GLU A 29 -12.84 8.05 -10.81
C GLU A 29 -13.38 8.25 -12.23
N THR A 30 -13.32 9.48 -12.74
CA THR A 30 -13.79 9.81 -14.08
C THR A 30 -12.86 9.28 -15.17
N HIS A 31 -11.55 9.29 -14.96
CA HIS A 31 -10.55 8.98 -15.99
C HIS A 31 -9.79 7.68 -15.76
N LYS A 32 -10.37 6.73 -15.03
CA LYS A 32 -9.75 5.49 -14.57
C LYS A 32 -8.98 4.73 -15.65
N LYS A 33 -9.56 4.57 -16.85
CA LYS A 33 -8.94 3.88 -17.99
C LYS A 33 -7.69 4.61 -18.49
N ILE A 34 -7.76 5.93 -18.67
CA ILE A 34 -6.63 6.75 -19.13
C ILE A 34 -5.49 6.69 -18.10
N VAL A 35 -5.83 6.77 -16.81
CA VAL A 35 -4.85 6.63 -15.73
C VAL A 35 -4.22 5.24 -15.78
N ALA A 36 -5.00 4.16 -15.89
CA ALA A 36 -4.47 2.81 -15.99
C ALA A 36 -3.54 2.63 -17.21
N THR A 37 -3.91 3.14 -18.40
CA THR A 37 -3.03 3.19 -19.59
C THR A 37 -1.72 3.92 -19.31
N SER A 38 -1.78 4.99 -18.52
CA SER A 38 -0.58 5.74 -18.13
C SER A 38 0.36 4.90 -17.27
N PHE A 39 -0.19 4.14 -16.30
CA PHE A 39 0.60 3.23 -15.47
C PHE A 39 1.20 2.06 -16.28
N ARG A 40 0.53 1.59 -17.33
CA ARG A 40 1.03 0.52 -18.21
C ARG A 40 2.24 0.94 -19.05
N HIS A 41 2.17 2.13 -19.63
CA HIS A 41 3.05 2.48 -20.75
C HIS A 41 4.03 3.62 -20.47
N LEU A 42 3.76 4.47 -19.47
CA LEU A 42 4.71 5.54 -19.13
C LEU A 42 5.85 5.02 -18.25
N PRO A 43 7.03 5.66 -18.30
CA PRO A 43 8.12 5.37 -17.38
C PRO A 43 7.67 5.49 -15.92
N MET A 44 8.01 4.48 -15.13
CA MET A 44 7.53 4.32 -13.76
C MET A 44 7.92 5.48 -12.84
N ASN A 45 9.16 5.94 -12.94
CA ASN A 45 9.66 7.10 -12.20
C ASN A 45 8.82 8.35 -12.51
N PHE A 46 8.53 8.59 -13.79
CA PHE A 46 7.73 9.73 -14.23
C PHE A 46 6.31 9.66 -13.67
N ILE A 47 5.60 8.55 -13.88
CA ILE A 47 4.21 8.46 -13.43
C ILE A 47 4.10 8.53 -11.90
N LEU A 48 5.00 7.89 -11.15
CA LEU A 48 4.98 7.94 -9.69
C LEU A 48 5.33 9.32 -9.13
N GLU A 49 6.25 10.04 -9.76
CA GLU A 49 6.58 11.43 -9.40
C GLU A 49 5.39 12.36 -9.66
N GLU A 50 4.79 12.26 -10.84
CA GLU A 50 3.63 13.07 -11.22
C GLU A 50 2.40 12.76 -10.36
N TYR A 51 2.15 11.48 -10.12
CA TYR A 51 1.01 11.02 -9.33
C TYR A 51 1.19 11.31 -7.84
N GLY A 52 2.40 11.11 -7.31
CA GLY A 52 2.76 11.35 -5.92
C GLY A 52 2.36 10.21 -4.99
N LYS A 53 3.22 9.93 -4.01
CA LYS A 53 3.13 8.79 -3.08
C LYS A 53 1.78 8.68 -2.35
N ASP A 54 1.33 9.75 -1.71
CA ASP A 54 0.11 9.71 -0.88
C ASP A 54 -1.15 9.42 -1.72
N ARG A 55 -1.24 9.99 -2.94
CA ARG A 55 -2.32 9.68 -3.89
C ARG A 55 -2.20 8.26 -4.42
N PHE A 56 -0.99 7.83 -4.78
CA PHE A 56 -0.76 6.48 -5.29
C PHE A 56 -1.22 5.42 -4.28
N ILE A 57 -0.83 5.53 -3.01
CA ILE A 57 -1.28 4.61 -1.95
C ILE A 57 -2.81 4.54 -1.87
N ARG A 58 -3.47 5.70 -1.99
CA ARG A 58 -4.93 5.81 -1.89
C ARG A 58 -5.66 5.21 -3.09
N ASP A 59 -5.19 5.50 -4.29
CA ASP A 59 -5.93 5.25 -5.53
C ASP A 59 -5.50 3.98 -6.26
N TRP A 60 -4.29 3.46 -5.99
CA TRP A 60 -3.78 2.25 -6.64
C TRP A 60 -4.75 1.07 -6.55
N PRO A 61 -5.40 0.73 -5.42
CA PRO A 61 -6.39 -0.36 -5.40
C PRO A 61 -7.53 -0.19 -6.42
N LYS A 62 -7.88 1.05 -6.76
CA LYS A 62 -8.89 1.35 -7.79
C LYS A 62 -8.30 1.23 -9.18
N ILE A 63 -7.15 1.84 -9.43
CA ILE A 63 -6.46 1.79 -10.74
C ILE A 63 -6.15 0.33 -11.10
N ARG A 64 -5.66 -0.46 -10.14
CA ARG A 64 -5.35 -1.88 -10.25
C ARG A 64 -6.51 -2.72 -10.79
N SER A 65 -7.75 -2.36 -10.48
CA SER A 65 -8.93 -3.10 -10.98
C SER A 65 -9.18 -2.95 -12.49
N GLU A 66 -8.48 -2.03 -13.16
CA GLU A 66 -8.48 -1.98 -14.64
C GLU A 66 -7.44 -2.90 -15.27
N PHE A 67 -6.57 -3.53 -14.49
CA PHE A 67 -5.55 -4.46 -14.98
C PHE A 67 -6.08 -5.89 -14.97
N ASN A 68 -5.65 -6.68 -15.96
CA ASN A 68 -5.95 -8.11 -16.02
C ASN A 68 -4.68 -8.93 -15.77
N PHE A 69 -4.66 -9.73 -14.70
CA PHE A 69 -3.49 -10.54 -14.35
C PHE A 69 -3.18 -11.62 -15.40
N ASP A 70 -4.18 -12.06 -16.16
CA ASP A 70 -4.03 -13.06 -17.22
C ASP A 70 -3.46 -12.47 -18.52
N GLN A 71 -3.33 -11.14 -18.61
CA GLN A 71 -2.75 -10.49 -19.78
C GLN A 71 -1.24 -10.26 -19.57
N PRO A 72 -0.36 -10.82 -20.42
CA PRO A 72 1.09 -10.68 -20.25
C PRO A 72 1.58 -9.23 -20.20
N LEU A 73 0.90 -8.32 -20.91
CA LEU A 73 1.22 -6.89 -20.94
C LEU A 73 0.94 -6.20 -19.59
N ASP A 74 0.00 -6.72 -18.81
CA ASP A 74 -0.42 -6.14 -17.54
C ASP A 74 0.34 -6.73 -16.36
N GLN A 75 0.84 -7.97 -16.46
CA GLN A 75 1.46 -8.70 -15.36
C GLN A 75 2.65 -7.96 -14.74
N LYS A 76 3.65 -7.58 -15.54
CA LYS A 76 4.87 -6.91 -15.02
C LYS A 76 4.57 -5.55 -14.39
N PRO A 77 3.77 -4.65 -15.00
CA PRO A 77 3.29 -3.45 -14.33
C PRO A 77 2.56 -3.75 -13.02
N LEU A 78 1.62 -4.69 -13.01
CA LEU A 78 0.86 -5.09 -11.82
C LEU A 78 1.78 -5.49 -10.66
N GLU A 79 2.66 -6.45 -10.90
CA GLU A 79 3.59 -6.96 -9.89
C GLU A 79 4.47 -5.84 -9.32
N THR A 80 4.97 -4.96 -10.20
CA THR A 80 5.88 -3.90 -9.79
C THR A 80 5.16 -2.82 -8.97
N TYR A 81 3.98 -2.37 -9.41
CA TYR A 81 3.22 -1.36 -8.67
C TYR A 81 2.60 -1.92 -7.39
N ASP A 82 2.16 -3.19 -7.37
CA ASP A 82 1.72 -3.86 -6.15
C ASP A 82 2.87 -3.91 -5.13
N ALA A 83 4.10 -4.21 -5.57
CA ALA A 83 5.27 -4.22 -4.71
C ALA A 83 5.63 -2.84 -4.15
N ILE A 84 5.62 -1.80 -5.01
CA ILE A 84 5.85 -0.42 -4.58
C ILE A 84 4.77 0.02 -3.61
N TRP A 85 3.51 -0.32 -3.88
CA TRP A 85 2.38 0.00 -3.01
C TRP A 85 2.56 -0.63 -1.63
N GLY A 86 2.87 -1.93 -1.55
CA GLY A 86 3.08 -2.64 -0.29
C GLY A 86 4.23 -2.01 0.53
N LEU A 87 5.37 -1.75 -0.13
CA LEU A 87 6.52 -1.11 0.49
C LEU A 87 6.18 0.28 1.03
N TRP A 88 5.49 1.11 0.25
CA TRP A 88 5.16 2.47 0.64
C TRP A 88 4.03 2.55 1.67
N CYS A 89 3.06 1.64 1.60
CA CYS A 89 1.89 1.62 2.45
C CYS A 89 2.25 1.06 3.83
N VAL A 90 2.86 -0.13 3.87
CA VAL A 90 3.09 -0.88 5.11
C VAL A 90 4.52 -1.39 5.29
N GLY A 91 5.42 -1.20 4.31
CA GLY A 91 6.82 -1.58 4.44
C GLY A 91 7.14 -3.01 4.03
N ASP A 92 6.21 -3.69 3.35
CA ASP A 92 6.38 -5.07 2.87
C ASP A 92 5.95 -5.11 1.40
N SER A 93 6.90 -5.40 0.50
CA SER A 93 6.68 -5.42 -0.95
C SER A 93 5.83 -6.59 -1.41
N GLN A 94 5.53 -7.56 -0.55
CA GLN A 94 4.65 -8.67 -0.88
C GLN A 94 3.31 -8.58 -0.14
N TYR A 95 3.07 -7.48 0.57
CA TYR A 95 1.79 -7.27 1.24
C TYR A 95 0.68 -7.07 0.19
N PRO A 96 -0.45 -7.78 0.30
CA PRO A 96 -1.50 -7.72 -0.71
C PRO A 96 -2.14 -6.33 -0.78
N VAL A 97 -2.40 -5.85 -2.01
CA VAL A 97 -3.07 -4.57 -2.22
C VAL A 97 -4.48 -4.61 -1.67
N SER A 98 -4.80 -3.67 -0.76
CA SER A 98 -6.09 -3.62 -0.08
C SER A 98 -6.63 -2.19 0.02
N SER A 99 -7.87 -2.02 -0.41
CA SER A 99 -8.60 -0.75 -0.29
C SER A 99 -8.85 -0.35 1.16
N ALA A 100 -9.04 -1.33 2.06
CA ALA A 100 -9.19 -1.09 3.50
C ALA A 100 -7.90 -0.51 4.09
N VAL A 101 -6.75 -1.10 3.75
CA VAL A 101 -5.44 -0.62 4.19
C VAL A 101 -5.13 0.77 3.61
N ALA A 102 -5.46 1.00 2.33
CA ALA A 102 -5.28 2.30 1.67
C ALA A 102 -6.02 3.44 2.39
N ARG A 103 -7.19 3.17 2.98
CA ARG A 103 -8.02 4.15 3.71
C ARG A 103 -7.58 4.41 5.15
N LEU A 104 -6.65 3.63 5.68
CA LEU A 104 -6.14 3.84 7.04
C LEU A 104 -5.43 5.18 7.18
N SER A 105 -5.54 5.77 8.37
CA SER A 105 -4.80 6.96 8.76
C SER A 105 -3.28 6.69 8.75
N LYS A 106 -2.48 7.75 8.59
CA LYS A 106 -1.00 7.65 8.63
C LYS A 106 -0.50 6.93 9.90
N ARG A 107 -1.15 7.19 11.04
CA ARG A 107 -0.82 6.55 12.33
C ARG A 107 -1.10 5.05 12.33
N ARG A 108 -2.23 4.60 11.78
CA ARG A 108 -2.59 3.18 11.72
C ARG A 108 -1.72 2.41 10.72
N LYS A 109 -1.40 3.01 9.58
CA LYS A 109 -0.40 2.46 8.62
C LYS A 109 0.97 2.31 9.28
N HIS A 110 1.37 3.28 10.11
CA HIS A 110 2.62 3.18 10.87
C HIS A 110 2.60 2.04 11.89
N ILE A 111 1.49 1.81 12.61
CA ILE A 111 1.33 0.63 13.46
C ILE A 111 1.48 -0.66 12.66
N MET A 112 0.79 -0.77 11.51
CA MET A 112 0.94 -1.93 10.63
C MET A 112 2.39 -2.17 10.23
N ARG A 113 3.11 -1.13 9.82
CA ARG A 113 4.54 -1.22 9.47
C ARG A 113 5.40 -1.74 10.62
N LEU A 114 5.16 -1.26 11.84
CA LEU A 114 5.91 -1.75 13.01
C LEU A 114 5.62 -3.22 13.29
N VAL A 115 4.37 -3.66 13.17
CA VAL A 115 3.99 -5.07 13.38
C VAL A 115 4.53 -5.97 12.27
N ILE A 116 4.52 -5.51 11.02
CA ILE A 116 5.03 -6.25 9.87
C ILE A 116 6.54 -6.43 9.92
N ASN A 117 7.26 -5.38 10.36
CA ASN A 117 8.72 -5.43 10.50
C ASN A 117 9.16 -6.20 11.76
N GLU A 118 8.32 -6.27 12.79
CA GLU A 118 8.58 -7.04 14.01
C GLU A 118 7.35 -7.86 14.39
N PRO A 119 7.11 -8.99 13.69
CA PRO A 119 6.02 -9.88 14.02
C PRO A 119 6.11 -10.36 15.46
N GLY A 120 5.01 -10.21 16.19
CA GLY A 120 4.90 -10.58 17.59
C GLY A 120 5.20 -9.46 18.59
N ILE A 121 5.38 -8.22 18.12
CA ILE A 121 5.52 -7.04 18.98
C ILE A 121 4.30 -6.88 19.91
N SER A 122 4.54 -6.44 21.15
CA SER A 122 3.47 -6.19 22.13
C SER A 122 2.87 -4.78 21.96
N ILE A 123 1.62 -4.58 22.38
CA ILE A 123 0.98 -3.25 22.41
C ILE A 123 1.81 -2.26 23.23
N TYR A 124 2.41 -2.72 24.33
CA TYR A 124 3.25 -1.89 25.18
C TYR A 124 4.50 -1.40 24.42
N SER A 125 5.18 -2.31 23.72
CA SER A 125 6.34 -1.97 22.88
C SER A 125 5.95 -0.99 21.76
N LEU A 126 4.80 -1.18 21.12
CA LEU A 126 4.26 -0.26 20.12
C LEU A 126 3.99 1.14 20.69
N ALA A 127 3.40 1.22 21.88
CA ALA A 127 3.11 2.47 22.57
C ALA A 127 4.40 3.22 22.91
N LYS A 128 5.40 2.51 23.44
CA LYS A 128 6.73 3.06 23.76
C LYS A 128 7.43 3.61 22.51
N ARG A 129 7.46 2.85 21.40
CA ARG A 129 8.13 3.27 20.16
C ARG A 129 7.50 4.47 19.48
N GLN A 130 6.18 4.58 19.55
CA GLN A 130 5.47 5.73 18.99
C GLN A 130 5.44 6.93 19.91
N ASN A 131 5.96 6.81 21.14
CA ASN A 131 5.81 7.80 22.20
C ASN A 131 4.33 8.19 22.41
N ARG A 132 3.45 7.19 22.51
CA ARG A 132 1.99 7.37 22.63
C ARG A 132 1.46 6.67 23.87
N ASN A 133 0.35 7.20 24.40
CA ASN A 133 -0.39 6.55 25.48
C ASN A 133 -0.87 5.14 25.06
N TYR A 134 -0.68 4.17 25.94
CA TYR A 134 -1.06 2.77 25.74
C TYR A 134 -2.52 2.61 25.30
N SER A 135 -3.47 3.25 25.98
CA SER A 135 -4.90 3.13 25.69
C SER A 135 -5.26 3.59 24.28
N SER A 136 -4.58 4.63 23.79
CA SER A 136 -4.76 5.12 22.41
C SER A 136 -4.21 4.14 21.38
N VAL A 137 -3.05 3.54 21.63
CA VAL A 137 -2.48 2.51 20.74
C VAL A 137 -3.29 1.23 20.79
N TYR A 138 -3.79 0.85 21.97
CA TYR A 138 -4.69 -0.28 22.14
C TYR A 138 -5.96 -0.11 21.29
N LYS A 139 -6.59 1.07 21.30
CA LYS A 139 -7.76 1.36 20.45
C LYS A 139 -7.44 1.25 18.96
N ASP A 140 -6.30 1.76 18.52
CA ASP A 140 -5.87 1.64 17.12
C ASP A 140 -5.59 0.18 16.72
N VAL A 141 -4.93 -0.59 17.59
CA VAL A 141 -4.66 -2.02 17.36
C VAL A 141 -5.96 -2.80 17.33
N LYS A 142 -6.87 -2.57 18.28
CA LYS A 142 -8.19 -3.22 18.30
C LYS A 142 -8.96 -2.94 17.01
N TYR A 143 -8.99 -1.69 16.56
CA TYR A 143 -9.62 -1.32 15.29
C TYR A 143 -9.01 -2.08 14.09
N LEU A 144 -7.68 -2.27 14.07
CA LEU A 144 -7.02 -3.02 13.00
C LEU A 144 -7.33 -4.53 13.07
N ILE A 145 -7.51 -5.09 14.27
CA ILE A 145 -7.97 -6.47 14.47
C ILE A 145 -9.42 -6.62 14.02
N ASP A 146 -10.29 -5.67 14.38
CA ASP A 146 -11.70 -5.68 13.96
C ASP A 146 -11.86 -5.61 12.44
N LEU A 147 -10.87 -5.05 11.73
CA LEU A 147 -10.78 -5.04 10.26
C LEU A 147 -10.10 -6.29 9.67
N ASN A 148 -9.74 -7.28 10.48
CA ASN A 148 -8.96 -8.46 10.11
C ASN A 148 -7.58 -8.15 9.47
N LEU A 149 -7.02 -6.98 9.75
CA LEU A 149 -5.70 -6.58 9.22
C LEU A 149 -4.55 -6.99 10.15
N LEU A 150 -4.84 -7.19 11.43
CA LEU A 150 -3.93 -7.68 12.45
C LEU A 150 -4.61 -8.80 13.24
N ASP A 151 -3.81 -9.62 13.90
CA ASP A 151 -4.29 -10.68 14.79
C ASP A 151 -3.48 -10.71 16.08
N THR A 152 -4.04 -11.30 17.13
CA THR A 152 -3.36 -11.51 18.41
C THR A 152 -3.06 -12.98 18.66
N THR A 153 -1.79 -13.30 18.84
CA THR A 153 -1.37 -14.61 19.31
C THR A 153 -1.04 -14.56 20.79
N VAL A 154 -1.30 -15.66 21.49
CA VAL A 154 -0.96 -15.82 22.90
C VAL A 154 0.36 -16.56 23.00
N ALA A 155 1.36 -15.95 23.62
CA ALA A 155 2.60 -16.62 23.98
C ALA A 155 2.70 -16.74 25.50
N LYS A 156 3.02 -17.95 25.99
CA LYS A 156 3.46 -18.15 27.38
C LYS A 156 4.95 -17.84 27.45
N SER A 157 5.33 -16.82 28.22
CA SER A 157 6.73 -16.52 28.52
C SER A 157 6.89 -16.38 30.03
N ARG A 158 7.76 -17.20 30.63
CA ARG A 158 8.06 -17.20 32.08
C ARG A 158 6.78 -17.21 32.95
N GLY A 159 5.82 -18.07 32.62
CA GLY A 159 4.55 -18.20 33.36
C GLY A 159 3.52 -17.08 33.14
N ARG A 160 3.85 -16.03 32.38
CA ARG A 160 2.92 -14.94 32.03
C ARG A 160 2.38 -15.11 30.61
N ILE A 161 1.09 -14.83 30.44
CA ILE A 161 0.43 -14.76 29.14
C ILE A 161 0.70 -13.38 28.54
N ILE A 162 1.44 -13.34 27.43
CA ILE A 162 1.71 -12.10 26.69
C ILE A 162 0.95 -12.17 25.37
N LYS A 163 0.10 -11.17 25.10
CA LYS A 163 -0.53 -10.97 23.80
C LYS A 163 0.49 -10.37 22.84
N LYS A 164 0.79 -11.12 21.78
CA LYS A 164 1.66 -10.72 20.68
C LYS A 164 0.80 -10.33 19.49
N ILE A 165 1.20 -9.30 18.74
CA ILE A 165 0.45 -8.85 17.56
C ILE A 165 1.18 -9.28 16.30
N VAL A 166 0.44 -9.74 15.31
CA VAL A 166 0.97 -10.18 14.02
C VAL A 166 0.11 -9.65 12.87
N ALA A 167 0.68 -9.60 11.67
CA ALA A 167 -0.04 -9.24 10.44
C ALA A 167 -0.18 -10.50 9.57
N PRO A 168 -1.35 -11.18 9.56
CA PRO A 168 -1.48 -12.51 8.96
C PRO A 168 -1.17 -12.54 7.45
N ASP A 169 -1.44 -11.44 6.76
CA ASP A 169 -1.23 -11.27 5.33
C ASP A 169 0.23 -10.94 4.96
N SER A 170 1.08 -10.63 5.93
CA SER A 170 2.48 -10.32 5.68
C SER A 170 3.33 -11.58 5.61
N ILE A 171 4.24 -11.62 4.62
CA ILE A 171 5.18 -12.73 4.48
C ILE A 171 6.18 -12.77 5.64
N ASN A 172 6.59 -11.63 6.18
CA ASN A 172 7.45 -11.57 7.37
C ASN A 172 6.82 -12.30 8.56
N THR A 173 5.49 -12.18 8.74
CA THR A 173 4.78 -12.91 9.79
C THR A 173 4.80 -14.42 9.55
N ARG A 174 4.67 -14.85 8.29
CA ARG A 174 4.71 -16.28 7.91
C ARG A 174 6.10 -16.88 8.14
N LEU A 175 7.17 -16.15 7.79
CA LEU A 175 8.55 -16.58 7.99
C LEU A 175 8.92 -16.79 9.47
N VAL A 176 8.33 -16.01 10.39
CA VAL A 176 8.60 -16.13 11.84
C VAL A 176 7.80 -17.27 12.49
N ARG A 177 6.75 -17.76 11.82
CA ARG A 177 5.88 -18.85 12.33
C ARG A 177 6.34 -20.25 11.90
N ASN A 178 7.16 -20.35 10.85
CA ASN A 178 7.79 -21.59 10.39
C ASN A 178 9.09 -21.84 11.14
#